data_AF-A0A2N3ANJ0-F1
#
_entry.id   AF-A0A2N3ANJ0-F1
#
_cell.length_a   1.000
_cell.length_b   1.000
_cell.length_c   1.000
_cell.angle_alpha   90.00
_cell.angle_beta   90.00
_cell.angle_gamma   90.00
#
_symmetry.space_group_name_H-M   'P 1'
#
loop_
_entity.id
_entity.type
_entity.pdbx_description
1 polymer ?
#
loop_
_entity_poly.entity_id
_entity_poly.type
_entity_poly.pdbx_seq_one_letter_code
_entity_poly.pdbx_strand_id
1 'polypeptide(L)' 'MITVLRLGHRFERDKRISTHICLTARAFGADEVVFDVRDERVEDSVKRITDEWGGNFKVNFTENYKDFIK' A
#
# COMPACT_ATOMS: atom_id res chain seq x y z
N MET A 1 -5.71 13.95 5.45
CA MET A 1 -5.54 12.49 5.48
C MET A 1 -5.95 11.95 4.13
N ILE A 2 -4.99 11.46 3.35
CA ILE A 2 -5.22 10.91 2.01
C ILE A 2 -4.84 9.43 2.02
N THR A 3 -5.83 8.57 1.77
CA THR A 3 -5.67 7.12 1.72
C THR A 3 -5.93 6.61 0.32
N VAL A 4 -5.08 5.71 -0.18
CA VAL A 4 -5.23 5.07 -1.48
C VAL A 4 -5.63 3.62 -1.30
N LEU A 5 -6.78 3.22 -1.85
CA LEU A 5 -7.23 1.83 -1.86
C LEU A 5 -6.82 1.15 -3.16
N ARG A 6 -5.98 0.11 -3.06
CA ARG A 6 -5.51 -0.71 -4.16
C ARG A 6 -6.34 -2.00 -4.22
N LEU A 7 -7.17 -2.12 -5.26
CA LEU A 7 -8.05 -3.29 -5.48
C LEU A 7 -7.46 -4.30 -6.47
N GLY A 8 -7.81 -5.57 -6.30
CA GLY A 8 -7.51 -6.69 -7.21
C GLY A 8 -6.06 -7.16 -7.15
N HIS A 9 -5.43 -7.18 -5.97
CA HIS A 9 -4.02 -7.57 -5.87
C HIS A 9 -3.83 -9.06 -6.09
N ARG A 10 -3.06 -9.42 -7.12
CA ARG A 10 -2.63 -10.80 -7.37
C ARG A 10 -1.17 -10.98 -7.03
N PHE A 11 -0.91 -11.81 -6.02
CA PHE A 11 0.43 -12.10 -5.50
C PHE A 11 1.48 -12.45 -6.56
N GLU A 12 1.14 -13.30 -7.53
CA GLU A 12 2.15 -13.77 -8.48
C GLU A 12 2.47 -12.76 -9.57
N ARG A 13 1.51 -11.90 -9.92
CA ARG A 13 1.59 -11.06 -11.11
C ARG A 13 1.94 -9.62 -10.80
N ASP A 14 1.37 -9.07 -9.74
CA ASP A 14 1.29 -7.63 -9.58
C ASP A 14 2.32 -7.07 -8.57
N LYS A 15 3.39 -7.83 -8.27
CA LYS A 15 4.43 -7.44 -7.31
C LYS A 15 5.03 -6.08 -7.62
N ARG A 16 5.59 -5.91 -8.83
CA ARG A 16 6.23 -4.64 -9.26
C ARG A 16 5.26 -3.47 -9.27
N ILE A 17 4.08 -3.66 -9.87
CA ILE A 17 3.09 -2.59 -10.00
C ILE A 17 2.59 -2.13 -8.62
N SER A 18 2.38 -3.06 -7.70
CA SER A 18 1.90 -2.73 -6.35
C SER A 18 2.94 -1.94 -5.57
N THR A 19 4.23 -2.29 -5.69
CA THR A 19 5.32 -1.48 -5.12
C THR A 19 5.38 -0.08 -5.74
N HIS A 20 5.22 0.05 -7.06
CA HIS A 20 5.18 1.36 -7.73
C HIS A 20 4.00 2.21 -7.24
N ILE A 21 2.82 1.62 -7.07
CA ILE A 21 1.64 2.32 -6.51
C ILE A 21 1.97 2.88 -5.12
N CYS A 22 2.60 2.09 -4.24
CA CYS A 22 2.99 2.56 -2.91
C CYS A 22 3.99 3.73 -2.98
N LEU A 23 5.01 3.61 -3.82
CA LEU A 23 6.02 4.67 -4.00
C LEU A 23 5.41 5.96 -4.57
N THR A 24 4.52 5.83 -5.56
CA THR A 24 3.78 6.96 -6.13
C THR A 24 2.87 7.58 -5.08
N ALA A 25 2.05 6.80 -4.37
CA ALA A 25 1.17 7.32 -3.33
C ALA A 25 1.96 8.14 -2.29
N ARG A 26 3.09 7.60 -1.81
CA ARG A 26 4.01 8.31 -0.91
C ARG A 26 4.54 9.61 -1.52
N ALA A 27 5.04 9.57 -2.76
CA ALA A 27 5.62 10.76 -3.42
C ALA A 27 4.59 11.87 -3.64
N PHE A 28 3.33 11.51 -3.84
CA PHE A 28 2.21 12.45 -4.01
C PHE A 28 1.54 12.87 -2.69
N GLY A 29 2.10 12.47 -1.53
CA GLY A 29 1.65 12.94 -0.22
C GLY A 29 0.48 12.17 0.38
N ALA A 30 0.23 10.92 -0.05
CA ALA A 30 -0.69 10.03 0.65
C ALA A 30 -0.10 9.64 2.02
N ASP A 31 -0.98 9.42 3.00
CA ASP A 31 -0.62 8.97 4.34
C ASP A 31 -0.54 7.43 4.40
N GLU A 32 -1.38 6.73 3.63
CA GLU A 32 -1.39 5.28 3.60
C GLU A 32 -1.91 4.70 2.27
N VAL A 33 -1.54 3.44 2.03
CA VAL A 33 -2.15 2.58 1.00
C VAL A 33 -2.80 1.37 1.67
N VAL A 34 -4.03 1.06 1.28
CA VAL A 34 -4.77 -0.11 1.74
C VAL A 34 -4.91 -1.10 0.60
N PHE A 35 -4.57 -2.36 0.85
CA PHE A 35 -4.75 -3.45 -0.11
C PHE A 35 -5.94 -4.33 0.28
N ASP A 36 -6.62 -4.87 -0.73
CA ASP A 36 -7.71 -5.84 -0.56
C ASP A 36 -7.24 -7.27 -0.28
N VAL A 37 -5.94 -7.52 -0.41
CA VAL A 37 -5.30 -8.81 -0.16
C VAL A 37 -3.99 -8.58 0.57
N ARG A 38 -3.73 -9.38 1.63
CA ARG A 38 -2.54 -9.24 2.47
C ARG A 38 -1.28 -9.74 1.78
N ASP A 39 -0.31 -8.85 1.50
CA ASP A 39 1.01 -9.22 0.99
C ASP A 39 2.13 -8.64 1.87
N GLU A 40 2.71 -9.51 2.71
CA GLU A 40 3.79 -9.16 3.64
C GLU A 40 5.03 -8.61 2.91
N ARG A 41 5.28 -9.02 1.66
CA ARG A 41 6.43 -8.51 0.90
C ARG A 41 6.28 -7.03 0.55
N VAL A 42 5.05 -6.60 0.30
CA VAL A 42 4.75 -5.19 0.01
C VAL A 42 4.87 -4.38 1.29
N GLU A 43 4.37 -4.91 2.41
CA GLU A 43 4.53 -4.31 3.75
C GLU A 43 6.01 -4.10 4.10
N ASP A 44 6.83 -5.15 3.99
CA ASP A 44 8.27 -5.10 4.26
C ASP A 44 9.01 -4.11 3.34
N SER A 45 8.66 -4.11 2.05
CA SER A 45 9.27 -3.20 1.08
C SER A 45 8.98 -1.75 1.44
N VAL A 46 7.73 -1.42 1.74
CA VAL A 46 7.34 -0.05 2.10
C VAL A 46 7.92 0.35 3.44
N LYS A 47 7.91 -0.54 4.44
CA LYS A 47 8.53 -0.27 5.74
C LYS A 47 10.01 0.08 5.59
N ARG A 48 10.75 -0.72 4.82
CA ARG A 48 12.16 -0.45 4.52
C ARG A 48 12.36 0.91 3.85
N ILE A 49 11.51 1.27 2.89
CA ILE A 49 11.56 2.60 2.24
C ILE A 49 11.26 3.72 3.24
N THR A 50 10.26 3.56 4.10
CA THR A 50 9.92 4.56 5.12
C THR A 50 11.03 4.70 6.16
N ASP A 51 11.69 3.61 6.53
CA ASP A 51 12.83 3.61 7.46
C ASP A 51 14.08 4.28 6.85
N GLU A 52 14.36 4.04 5.55
CA GLU A 52 15.50 4.63 4.84
C GLU A 52 15.29 6.12 4.50
N TRP A 53 14.08 6.50 4.09
CA TRP A 53 13.79 7.84 3.53
C TRP A 53 12.99 8.75 4.48
N GLY A 54 12.54 8.22 5.61
CA GLY A 54 11.67 8.91 6.56
C GLY A 54 10.21 9.08 6.06
N GLY A 55 9.36 9.56 6.96
CA GLY A 55 7.94 9.84 6.73
C GLY A 55 7.02 8.92 7.53
N ASN A 56 5.72 9.22 7.52
CA ASN A 56 4.70 8.46 8.25
C ASN A 56 3.82 7.60 7.32
N PHE A 57 4.36 7.22 6.15
CA PHE A 57 3.62 6.47 5.14
C PHE A 57 3.44 5.01 5.55
N LYS A 58 2.19 4.53 5.53
CA LYS A 58 1.81 3.19 6.00
C LYS A 58 1.19 2.34 4.89
N VAL A 59 1.30 1.03 5.05
CA VAL A 59 0.54 0.05 4.27
C VAL A 59 -0.36 -0.71 5.23
N ASN A 60 -1.63 -0.82 4.88
CA ASN A 60 -2.64 -1.55 5.62
C ASN A 60 -3.35 -2.53 4.69
N PHE A 61 -4.10 -3.45 5.29
CA PHE A 61 -4.82 -4.50 4.56
C PHE A 61 -6.25 -4.57 5.06
N THR A 62 -7.19 -4.79 4.14
CA THR A 62 -8.59 -5.03 4.44
C THR A 62 -9.07 -6.30 3.75
N GLU A 63 -9.81 -7.14 4.46
CA GLU A 63 -10.43 -8.33 3.88
C GLU A 63 -11.68 -8.00 3.06
N ASN A 64 -12.31 -6.85 3.36
CA ASN A 64 -13.50 -6.39 2.66
C ASN A 64 -13.39 -4.90 2.29
N TYR A 65 -13.06 -4.65 1.03
CA TYR A 65 -12.97 -3.29 0.51
C TYR A 65 -14.30 -2.52 0.53
N LYS A 66 -15.45 -3.22 0.48
CA LYS A 66 -16.76 -2.56 0.50
C LYS A 66 -17.06 -1.98 1.88
N ASP A 67 -16.66 -2.69 2.93
CA ASP A 67 -16.80 -2.20 4.30
C ASP A 67 -15.80 -1.07 4.57
N PHE A 68 -14.63 -1.09 3.93
CA PHE A 68 -13.63 -0.03 4.03
C PHE A 68 -14.08 1.31 3.39
N ILE A 69 -14.93 1.27 2.36
CA ILE A 69 -15.41 2.48 1.66
C ILE A 69 -16.67 3.09 2.34
N LYS A 70 -17.40 2.29 3.12
CA LYS A 70 -18.61 2.74 3.83
C LYS A 70 -18.29 3.63 5.01
#